data_AF-A0A7K3MX56-F1
#
_entry.id   AF-A0A7K3MX56-F1
#
_cell.length_a   1.000
_cell.length_b   1.000
_cell.length_c   1.000
_cell.angle_alpha   90.00
_cell.angle_beta   90.00
_cell.angle_gamma   90.00
#
_symmetry.space_group_name_H-M   'P 1'
#
loop_
_entity.id
_entity.type
_entity.pdbx_description
1 polymer ?
#
loop_
_entity_poly.entity_id
_entity_poly.type
_entity_poly.pdbx_seq_one_letter_code
_entity_poly.pdbx_strand_id
1 'polypeptide(L)'
;MQREEFKNWLINEKKFDASTVNSRIGNCSTVEQAYGDIDEHFKNDRFSQIMNFLKYSKQDERDGCLPIEPLVIDGVIYDGLATLRQGINRYSEFKIHYEDKEDNSEYNLLNDSATINGTITIIESIIQPENKNTLLLLPVKDLNNKTFVIGGYQRGYKWGKKEILELLNDINGYDHSKGLYCLQPLILKPLDNIQHKISVVENTYDIFTCNEVVDGQQRTTTLYLLLKYLHHKNWIDSHYLFEIDFQTRERSGIFLKENLHLIYDISISSITKEELIEKDYNDLENVNTLW
;
A
#
# COMPACT_ATOMS: atom_id res chain seq x y z
N MET A 1 -5.97 -8.81 -24.28
CA MET A 1 -5.22 -7.54 -24.08
C MET A 1 -5.26 -6.65 -25.31
N GLN A 2 -5.53 -5.35 -25.11
CA GLN A 2 -5.42 -4.22 -26.04
C GLN A 2 -3.94 -3.88 -26.32
N ARG A 3 -3.28 -4.77 -27.06
CA ARG A 3 -1.82 -4.77 -27.23
C ARG A 3 -1.26 -3.50 -27.86
N GLU A 4 -1.85 -3.02 -28.96
CA GLU A 4 -1.30 -1.88 -29.71
C GLU A 4 -1.58 -0.55 -29.01
N GLU A 5 -2.74 -0.42 -28.38
CA GLU A 5 -3.11 0.72 -27.55
C GLU A 5 -2.18 0.83 -26.34
N PHE A 6 -1.95 -0.29 -25.65
CA PHE A 6 -1.02 -0.34 -24.53
C PHE A 6 0.40 0.01 -24.94
N LYS A 7 0.87 -0.54 -26.07
CA LYS A 7 2.18 -0.21 -26.64
C LYS A 7 2.32 1.29 -26.92
N ASN A 8 1.33 1.88 -27.59
CA ASN A 8 1.33 3.31 -27.89
C ASN A 8 1.31 4.16 -26.62
N TRP A 9 0.55 3.75 -25.60
CA TRP A 9 0.53 4.42 -24.31
C TRP A 9 1.88 4.36 -23.59
N LEU A 10 2.56 3.21 -23.60
CA LEU A 10 3.90 3.08 -23.01
C LEU A 10 4.94 3.99 -23.72
N ILE A 11 4.84 4.14 -25.04
CA ILE A 11 5.75 5.00 -25.82
C ILE A 11 5.43 6.48 -25.59
N ASN A 12 4.17 6.86 -25.73
CA ASN A 12 3.79 8.28 -25.81
C ASN A 12 3.59 8.91 -24.43
N GLU A 13 2.95 8.19 -23.50
CA GLU A 13 2.59 8.72 -22.18
C GLU A 13 3.68 8.42 -21.16
N LYS A 14 4.23 7.19 -21.15
CA LYS A 14 5.30 6.80 -20.22
C LYS A 14 6.72 7.05 -20.73
N LYS A 15 6.89 7.38 -22.01
CA LYS A 15 8.19 7.70 -22.64
C LYS A 15 9.25 6.60 -22.45
N PHE A 16 8.83 5.34 -22.46
CA PHE A 16 9.74 4.21 -22.32
C PHE A 16 10.48 3.90 -23.61
N ASP A 17 11.71 3.40 -23.49
CA ASP A 17 12.49 2.91 -24.62
C ASP A 17 11.90 1.60 -25.18
N ALA A 18 12.28 1.25 -26.42
CA ALA A 18 11.75 0.08 -27.11
C ALA A 18 12.00 -1.25 -26.39
N SER A 19 13.12 -1.39 -25.67
CA SER A 19 13.44 -2.61 -24.91
C SER A 19 12.49 -2.76 -23.74
N THR A 20 12.30 -1.69 -22.97
CA THR A 20 11.37 -1.65 -21.84
C THR A 20 9.93 -1.91 -22.30
N VAL A 21 9.50 -1.29 -23.41
CA VAL A 21 8.16 -1.50 -23.99
C VAL A 21 7.95 -2.97 -24.36
N ASN A 22 8.89 -3.57 -25.10
CA ASN A 22 8.79 -4.97 -25.50
C ASN A 22 8.77 -5.91 -24.29
N SER A 23 9.57 -5.63 -23.25
CA SER A 23 9.55 -6.38 -22.00
C SER A 23 8.18 -6.32 -21.32
N ARG A 24 7.57 -5.13 -21.17
CA ARG A 24 6.25 -5.00 -20.51
C ARG A 24 5.13 -5.69 -21.27
N ILE A 25 5.14 -5.58 -22.60
CA ILE A 25 4.19 -6.29 -23.47
C ILE A 25 4.41 -7.81 -23.36
N GLY A 26 5.67 -8.26 -23.37
CA GLY A 26 6.03 -9.65 -23.19
C GLY A 26 5.50 -10.21 -21.87
N ASN A 27 5.72 -9.50 -20.76
CA ASN A 27 5.23 -9.88 -19.44
C ASN A 27 3.70 -10.05 -19.41
N CYS A 28 2.96 -9.10 -19.98
CA CYS A 28 1.50 -9.20 -20.05
C CYS A 28 1.06 -10.38 -20.92
N SER A 29 1.78 -10.66 -22.02
CA SER A 29 1.50 -11.80 -22.91
C SER A 29 1.71 -13.13 -22.20
N THR A 30 2.75 -13.25 -21.35
CA THR A 30 2.99 -14.46 -20.55
C THR A 30 1.88 -14.69 -19.54
N VAL A 31 1.42 -13.65 -18.85
CA VAL A 31 0.30 -13.76 -17.91
C VAL A 31 -0.99 -14.10 -18.65
N GLU A 32 -1.25 -13.50 -19.81
CA GLU A 32 -2.43 -13.80 -20.63
C GLU A 32 -2.44 -15.24 -21.15
N GLN A 33 -1.28 -15.78 -21.53
CA GLN A 33 -1.15 -17.18 -21.94
C GLN A 33 -1.46 -18.15 -20.79
N ALA A 34 -1.10 -17.80 -19.57
CA ALA A 34 -1.36 -18.63 -18.40
C ALA A 34 -2.81 -18.50 -17.90
N TYR A 35 -3.30 -17.28 -17.70
CA TYR A 35 -4.54 -17.05 -16.97
C TYR A 35 -5.74 -16.67 -17.85
N GLY A 36 -5.56 -16.60 -19.17
CA GLY A 36 -6.60 -16.20 -20.11
C GLY A 36 -6.65 -14.69 -20.34
N ASP A 37 -7.72 -14.18 -20.97
CA ASP A 37 -7.80 -12.79 -21.41
C ASP A 37 -7.69 -11.80 -20.25
N ILE A 38 -6.59 -11.05 -20.22
CA ILE A 38 -6.32 -10.11 -19.13
C ILE A 38 -7.23 -8.86 -19.21
N ASP A 39 -7.88 -8.57 -20.34
CA ASP A 39 -8.91 -7.52 -20.37
C ASP A 39 -10.16 -7.94 -19.56
N GLU A 40 -10.50 -9.23 -19.57
CA GLU A 40 -11.62 -9.77 -18.80
C GLU A 40 -11.30 -9.77 -17.30
N HIS A 41 -10.09 -10.17 -16.93
CA HIS A 41 -9.61 -10.10 -15.54
C HIS A 41 -9.62 -8.68 -14.99
N PHE A 42 -9.18 -7.68 -15.78
CA PHE A 42 -9.24 -6.29 -15.34
C PHE A 42 -10.69 -5.85 -15.05
N LYS A 43 -11.63 -6.19 -15.93
CA LYS A 43 -13.06 -5.85 -15.75
C LYS A 43 -13.68 -6.53 -14.54
N ASN A 44 -13.29 -7.78 -14.28
CA ASN A 44 -13.87 -8.58 -13.21
C ASN A 44 -13.41 -8.12 -11.82
N ASP A 45 -12.09 -7.93 -11.61
CA ASP A 45 -11.55 -7.68 -10.27
C ASP A 45 -10.32 -6.77 -10.24
N ARG A 46 -10.07 -6.03 -11.33
CA ARG A 46 -8.91 -5.16 -11.50
C ARG A 46 -7.57 -5.87 -11.22
N PHE A 47 -7.47 -7.14 -11.64
CA PHE A 47 -6.31 -8.03 -11.47
C PHE A 47 -6.02 -8.51 -10.05
N SER A 48 -6.94 -8.33 -9.10
CA SER A 48 -6.73 -8.74 -7.70
C SER A 48 -6.35 -10.23 -7.59
N GLN A 49 -7.06 -11.10 -8.29
CA GLN A 49 -6.83 -12.54 -8.32
C GLN A 49 -5.50 -12.88 -9.02
N ILE A 50 -5.23 -12.31 -10.20
CA ILE A 50 -3.96 -12.51 -10.91
C ILE A 50 -2.77 -12.07 -10.03
N MET A 51 -2.88 -10.91 -9.36
CA MET A 51 -1.81 -10.41 -8.50
C MET A 51 -1.56 -11.32 -7.28
N ASN A 52 -2.60 -11.97 -6.76
CA ASN A 52 -2.46 -12.98 -5.74
C ASN A 52 -1.76 -14.24 -6.28
N PHE A 53 -2.11 -14.70 -7.48
CA PHE A 53 -1.45 -15.86 -8.11
C PHE A 53 0.01 -15.63 -8.46
N LEU A 54 0.36 -14.38 -8.81
CA LEU A 54 1.73 -13.99 -9.09
C LEU A 54 2.53 -13.70 -7.81
N LYS A 55 1.95 -13.75 -6.60
CA LYS A 55 2.66 -13.48 -5.34
C LYS A 55 3.64 -14.60 -5.05
N TYR A 56 4.89 -14.23 -4.82
CA TYR A 56 5.97 -15.17 -4.54
C TYR A 56 7.13 -14.44 -3.87
N SER A 57 7.55 -14.96 -2.72
CA SER A 57 8.56 -14.40 -1.83
C SER A 57 9.91 -15.11 -2.01
N LYS A 58 10.98 -14.55 -1.44
CA LYS A 58 12.27 -15.25 -1.34
C LYS A 58 12.22 -16.43 -0.36
N GLN A 59 11.23 -16.47 0.52
CA GLN A 59 11.04 -17.59 1.42
C GLN A 59 10.46 -18.78 0.65
N ASP A 60 9.45 -18.54 -0.20
CA ASP A 60 8.89 -19.55 -1.11
C ASP A 60 9.99 -20.17 -2.01
N GLU A 61 10.94 -19.34 -2.47
CA GLU A 61 12.12 -19.82 -3.21
C GLU A 61 13.04 -20.71 -2.37
N ARG A 62 13.32 -20.34 -1.12
CA ARG A 62 14.14 -21.14 -0.20
C ARG A 62 13.47 -22.46 0.17
N ASP A 63 12.15 -22.46 0.28
CA ASP A 63 11.34 -23.61 0.66
C ASP A 63 11.02 -24.52 -0.54
N GLY A 64 11.43 -24.13 -1.75
CA GLY A 64 11.21 -24.90 -2.98
C GLY A 64 9.75 -24.96 -3.41
N CYS A 65 8.94 -23.99 -3.00
CA CYS A 65 7.56 -23.85 -3.44
C CYS A 65 7.51 -23.62 -4.95
N LEU A 66 6.42 -24.02 -5.59
CA LEU A 66 6.20 -23.75 -7.02
C LEU A 66 5.16 -22.64 -7.19
N PRO A 67 5.23 -21.87 -8.30
CA PRO A 67 4.17 -20.94 -8.66
C PRO A 67 2.82 -21.63 -8.78
N ILE A 68 1.75 -20.86 -8.59
CA ILE A 68 0.39 -21.35 -8.81
C ILE A 68 0.19 -21.67 -10.29
N GLU A 69 -0.29 -22.88 -10.59
CA GLU A 69 -0.62 -23.31 -11.95
C GLU A 69 -1.64 -22.35 -12.59
N PRO A 70 -1.58 -22.12 -13.92
CA PRO A 70 -0.79 -22.86 -14.92
C PRO A 70 0.52 -22.17 -15.34
N LEU A 71 1.03 -21.24 -14.53
CA LEU A 71 2.18 -20.42 -14.91
C LEU A 71 3.52 -21.19 -14.74
N VAL A 72 4.28 -21.30 -15.84
CA VAL A 72 5.62 -21.89 -15.87
C VAL A 72 6.65 -20.80 -16.13
N ILE A 73 7.70 -20.72 -15.31
CA ILE A 73 8.79 -19.75 -15.47
C ILE A 73 10.12 -20.48 -15.70
N ASP A 74 10.75 -20.18 -16.83
CA ASP A 74 12.12 -20.59 -17.11
C ASP A 74 13.11 -19.61 -16.46
N GLY A 75 13.74 -20.01 -15.36
CA GLY A 75 14.76 -19.23 -14.65
C GLY A 75 14.49 -19.06 -13.16
N VAL A 76 14.96 -17.95 -12.59
CA VAL A 76 14.76 -17.61 -11.18
C VAL A 76 13.30 -17.21 -10.97
N ILE A 77 12.55 -18.05 -10.25
CA ILE A 77 11.09 -17.91 -10.08
C ILE A 77 10.74 -16.56 -9.43
N TYR A 78 11.48 -16.16 -8.40
CA TYR A 78 11.25 -14.91 -7.68
C TYR A 78 11.34 -13.68 -8.61
N ASP A 79 12.42 -13.60 -9.40
CA ASP A 79 12.66 -12.49 -10.33
C ASP A 79 11.66 -12.51 -11.50
N GLY A 80 11.33 -13.72 -11.99
CA GLY A 80 10.33 -13.91 -13.04
C GLY A 80 8.95 -13.40 -12.63
N LEU A 81 8.44 -13.85 -11.49
CA LEU A 81 7.12 -13.43 -10.98
C LEU A 81 7.10 -11.94 -10.63
N ALA A 82 8.17 -11.40 -10.05
CA ALA A 82 8.29 -9.97 -9.81
C ALA A 82 8.20 -9.15 -11.12
N THR A 83 8.78 -9.66 -12.21
CA THR A 83 8.78 -9.02 -13.52
C THR A 83 7.40 -9.09 -14.18
N LEU A 84 6.69 -10.22 -14.04
CA LEU A 84 5.31 -10.35 -14.50
C LEU A 84 4.35 -9.40 -13.76
N ARG A 85 4.46 -9.29 -12.43
CA ARG A 85 3.69 -8.32 -11.62
C ARG A 85 3.89 -6.89 -12.12
N GLN A 86 5.11 -6.51 -12.48
CA GLN A 86 5.38 -5.19 -13.06
C GLN A 86 4.68 -4.98 -14.41
N GLY A 87 4.55 -6.03 -15.24
CA GLY A 87 3.80 -5.97 -16.49
C GLY A 87 2.32 -5.68 -16.25
N ILE A 88 1.68 -6.50 -15.40
CA ILE A 88 0.25 -6.38 -15.07
C ILE A 88 -0.08 -5.04 -14.41
N ASN A 89 0.76 -4.56 -13.49
CA ASN A 89 0.59 -3.23 -12.91
C ASN A 89 0.59 -2.13 -13.98
N ARG A 90 1.48 -2.21 -14.99
CA ARG A 90 1.50 -1.22 -16.09
C ARG A 90 0.29 -1.33 -16.99
N TYR A 91 -0.19 -2.53 -17.24
CA TYR A 91 -1.40 -2.72 -18.02
C TYR A 91 -2.65 -2.21 -17.28
N SER A 92 -2.72 -2.41 -15.96
CA SER A 92 -3.75 -1.82 -15.08
C SER A 92 -3.77 -0.29 -15.16
N GLU A 93 -2.59 0.36 -15.05
CA GLU A 93 -2.46 1.81 -15.23
C GLU A 93 -2.98 2.28 -16.59
N PHE A 94 -2.68 1.55 -17.65
CA PHE A 94 -3.17 1.85 -19.00
C PHE A 94 -4.70 1.78 -19.07
N LYS A 95 -5.32 0.75 -18.50
CA LYS A 95 -6.78 0.61 -18.51
C LYS A 95 -7.47 1.74 -17.75
N ILE A 96 -6.98 2.08 -16.56
CA ILE A 96 -7.51 3.19 -15.74
C ILE A 96 -7.41 4.53 -16.48
N HIS A 97 -6.26 4.80 -17.14
CA HIS A 97 -6.07 6.04 -17.91
C HIS A 97 -7.09 6.23 -19.04
N TYR A 98 -7.59 5.14 -19.62
CA TYR A 98 -8.61 5.19 -20.66
C TYR A 98 -10.03 5.25 -20.10
N GLU A 99 -10.31 4.63 -18.95
CA GLU A 99 -11.58 4.84 -18.22
C GLU A 99 -11.77 6.32 -17.87
N ASP A 100 -10.73 6.97 -17.34
CA ASP A 100 -10.78 8.40 -16.97
C ASP A 100 -10.95 9.34 -18.17
N LYS A 101 -10.47 8.94 -19.37
CA LYS A 101 -10.63 9.73 -20.61
C LYS A 101 -12.02 9.57 -21.22
N GLU A 102 -12.65 8.40 -21.10
CA GLU A 102 -14.02 8.17 -21.55
C GLU A 102 -15.02 8.97 -20.69
N ASP A 103 -14.87 8.97 -19.37
CA ASP A 103 -15.73 9.75 -18.44
C ASP A 103 -15.59 11.28 -18.62
N ASN A 104 -14.38 11.77 -18.91
CA ASN A 104 -14.18 13.20 -19.19
C ASN A 104 -14.70 13.61 -20.58
N SER A 105 -14.90 12.69 -21.51
CA SER A 105 -15.49 13.01 -22.83
C SER A 105 -17.00 13.26 -22.74
N GLU A 106 -17.69 12.57 -21.83
CA GLU A 106 -19.13 12.72 -21.58
C GLU A 106 -19.44 14.02 -20.80
N TYR A 107 -18.52 14.45 -19.91
CA TYR A 107 -18.61 15.72 -19.18
C TYR A 107 -18.39 16.97 -20.06
N ASN A 108 -17.75 16.84 -21.22
CA ASN A 108 -17.48 17.96 -22.13
C ASN A 108 -18.66 18.30 -23.07
N LEU A 109 -19.71 17.48 -23.15
CA LEU A 109 -20.91 17.77 -23.96
C LEU A 109 -21.95 18.64 -23.22
N LEU A 110 -21.80 18.85 -21.92
CA LEU A 110 -22.75 19.62 -21.09
C LEU A 110 -22.34 21.08 -20.81
N ASN A 111 -21.11 21.48 -21.17
CA ASN A 111 -20.56 22.80 -20.81
C ASN A 111 -20.54 23.84 -21.95
N ASP A 112 -21.04 23.53 -23.14
CA ASP A 112 -21.09 24.46 -24.27
C ASP A 112 -22.35 25.36 -24.30
N SER A 113 -22.85 25.78 -23.13
CA SER A 113 -23.98 26.71 -23.05
C SER A 113 -23.93 27.61 -21.81
N ALA A 114 -22.86 28.38 -21.63
CA ALA A 114 -22.92 29.66 -20.92
C ALA A 114 -21.64 30.48 -21.15
N THR A 115 -21.69 31.42 -22.08
CA THR A 115 -20.78 32.57 -22.07
C THR A 115 -21.40 33.66 -21.19
N ILE A 116 -20.59 34.32 -20.34
CA ILE A 116 -20.39 35.80 -20.30
C ILE A 116 -19.67 36.24 -19.01
N ASN A 117 -18.48 36.82 -19.27
CA ASN A 117 -17.81 37.98 -18.66
C ASN A 117 -17.34 37.99 -17.19
N GLY A 118 -16.01 38.17 -17.04
CA GLY A 118 -15.46 39.03 -15.98
C GLY A 118 -14.15 38.58 -15.35
N THR A 119 -13.03 38.84 -16.04
CA THR A 119 -11.69 39.15 -15.50
C THR A 119 -11.18 38.39 -14.26
N ILE A 120 -10.26 37.43 -14.45
CA ILE A 120 -9.03 37.34 -13.64
C ILE A 120 -7.86 36.92 -14.55
N THR A 121 -6.87 37.80 -14.66
CA THR A 121 -5.53 37.50 -15.16
C THR A 121 -4.81 36.62 -14.16
N ILE A 122 -4.52 35.36 -14.52
CA ILE A 122 -3.34 34.65 -14.01
C ILE A 122 -2.62 34.06 -15.21
N ILE A 123 -1.53 34.73 -15.60
CA ILE A 123 -0.45 34.09 -16.34
C ILE A 123 0.20 33.12 -15.35
N GLU A 124 -0.30 31.89 -15.29
CA GLU A 124 0.49 30.76 -14.80
C GLU A 124 1.17 30.14 -16.01
N SER A 125 2.18 30.87 -16.46
CA SER A 125 3.27 30.32 -17.26
C SER A 125 3.80 29.06 -16.58
N ILE A 126 3.75 27.94 -17.29
CA ILE A 126 4.90 27.05 -17.51
C ILE A 126 5.79 26.92 -16.26
N ILE A 127 5.32 26.17 -15.28
CA ILE A 127 6.18 25.53 -14.28
C ILE A 127 5.86 24.04 -14.37
N GLN A 128 6.83 23.27 -14.87
CA GLN A 128 6.87 21.81 -14.72
C GLN A 128 6.66 21.51 -13.22
N PRO A 129 5.83 20.53 -12.81
CA PRO A 129 5.71 20.20 -11.40
C PRO A 129 7.02 19.56 -10.95
N GLU A 130 7.95 20.39 -10.48
CA GLU A 130 9.11 19.95 -9.74
C GLU A 130 8.63 19.18 -8.52
N ASN A 131 9.36 18.11 -8.15
CA ASN A 131 9.19 17.30 -6.95
C ASN A 131 9.07 18.17 -5.68
N LYS A 132 7.90 18.72 -5.39
CA LYS A 132 7.60 19.33 -4.10
C LYS A 132 7.31 18.20 -3.13
N ASN A 133 8.19 18.04 -2.14
CA ASN A 133 7.85 17.33 -0.91
C ASN A 133 6.58 17.97 -0.35
N THR A 134 5.45 17.31 -0.53
CA THR A 134 4.15 17.85 -0.15
C THR A 134 3.88 17.42 1.28
N LEU A 135 3.83 18.38 2.21
CA LEU A 135 3.41 18.09 3.57
C LEU A 135 1.89 17.93 3.58
N LEU A 136 1.43 16.70 3.75
CA LEU A 136 0.01 16.36 3.82
C LEU A 136 -0.42 16.35 5.28
N LEU A 137 -1.45 17.14 5.62
CA LEU A 137 -2.11 17.06 6.91
C LEU A 137 -3.30 16.09 6.78
N LEU A 138 -3.17 14.90 7.36
CA LEU A 138 -4.17 13.84 7.24
C LEU A 138 -4.73 13.43 8.60
N PRO A 139 -6.06 13.48 8.81
CA PRO A 139 -6.69 12.89 9.98
C PRO A 139 -6.48 11.37 10.02
N VAL A 140 -6.25 10.82 11.21
CA VAL A 140 -6.02 9.37 11.40
C VAL A 140 -7.18 8.53 10.84
N LYS A 141 -8.41 9.02 10.98
CA LYS A 141 -9.63 8.36 10.46
C LYS A 141 -9.66 8.20 8.93
N ASP A 142 -8.90 9.02 8.21
CA ASP A 142 -8.87 9.03 6.74
C ASP A 142 -7.70 8.20 6.19
N LEU A 143 -6.94 7.53 7.07
CA LEU A 143 -5.90 6.57 6.68
C LEU A 143 -6.47 5.22 6.22
N ASN A 144 -7.80 5.06 6.21
CA ASN A 144 -8.42 3.84 5.76
C ASN A 144 -8.07 3.52 4.29
N ASN A 145 -8.06 2.22 4.01
CA ASN A 145 -7.67 1.70 2.70
C ASN A 145 -6.28 2.20 2.25
N LYS A 146 -5.39 2.51 3.21
CA LYS A 146 -3.97 2.79 2.96
C LYS A 146 -3.13 1.66 3.52
N THR A 147 -2.07 1.35 2.81
CA THR A 147 -1.07 0.35 3.17
C THR A 147 0.26 1.03 3.38
N PHE A 148 0.86 0.82 4.55
CA PHE A 148 2.17 1.32 4.91
C PHE A 148 3.16 0.17 4.98
N VAL A 149 4.15 0.17 4.09
CA VAL A 149 5.16 -0.89 3.98
C VAL A 149 6.44 -0.45 4.67
N ILE A 150 6.89 -1.23 5.64
CA ILE A 150 8.16 -1.03 6.33
C ILE A 150 9.28 -1.68 5.52
N GLY A 151 10.22 -0.84 5.05
CA GLY A 151 11.35 -1.26 4.24
C GLY A 151 12.27 -2.25 4.95
N GLY A 152 12.82 -3.21 4.20
CA GLY A 152 13.61 -4.31 4.77
C GLY A 152 14.90 -3.87 5.48
N TYR A 153 15.43 -2.72 5.10
CA TYR A 153 16.61 -2.08 5.69
C TYR A 153 16.33 -1.46 7.06
N GLN A 154 15.07 -1.30 7.45
CA GLN A 154 14.73 -0.66 8.71
C GLN A 154 14.85 -1.61 9.89
N ARG A 155 15.18 -1.04 11.05
CA ARG A 155 15.33 -1.81 12.28
C ARG A 155 13.99 -2.34 12.77
N GLY A 156 14.03 -3.32 13.68
CA GLY A 156 12.80 -3.79 14.33
C GLY A 156 12.09 -2.72 15.15
N TYR A 157 10.82 -2.97 15.46
CA TYR A 157 10.08 -2.19 16.44
C TYR A 157 10.78 -2.22 17.82
N LYS A 158 10.94 -1.04 18.44
CA LYS A 158 11.74 -0.84 19.66
C LYS A 158 11.10 0.12 20.67
N TRP A 159 9.96 0.73 20.36
CA TRP A 159 9.24 1.50 21.37
C TRP A 159 8.74 0.54 22.46
N GLY A 160 9.12 0.85 23.70
CA GLY A 160 8.72 0.10 24.88
C GLY A 160 7.67 0.85 25.67
N LYS A 161 7.39 0.37 26.88
CA LYS A 161 6.37 0.95 27.77
C LYS A 161 6.54 2.45 27.97
N LYS A 162 7.78 2.94 28.07
CA LYS A 162 8.07 4.36 28.31
C LYS A 162 7.56 5.23 27.15
N GLU A 163 8.03 4.97 25.93
CA GLU A 163 7.67 5.77 24.75
C GLU A 163 6.17 5.72 24.46
N ILE A 164 5.55 4.56 24.72
CA ILE A 164 4.11 4.38 24.55
C ILE A 164 3.32 5.19 25.58
N LEU A 165 3.72 5.18 26.85
CA LEU A 165 3.06 6.00 27.87
C LEU A 165 3.26 7.49 27.63
N GLU A 166 4.44 7.91 27.15
CA GLU A 166 4.69 9.30 26.77
C GLU A 166 3.73 9.73 25.65
N LEU A 167 3.58 8.91 24.60
CA LEU A 167 2.61 9.18 23.53
C LEU A 167 1.17 9.26 24.05
N LEU A 168 0.72 8.30 24.86
CA LEU A 168 -0.65 8.27 25.38
C LEU A 168 -0.94 9.46 26.30
N ASN A 169 0.03 9.84 27.14
CA ASN A 169 -0.09 11.00 28.02
C ASN A 169 -0.13 12.31 27.23
N ASP A 170 0.64 12.40 26.13
CA ASP A 170 0.64 13.55 25.24
C ASP A 170 -0.72 13.71 24.53
N ILE A 171 -1.29 12.61 24.03
CA ILE A 171 -2.64 12.59 23.45
C ILE A 171 -3.70 12.97 24.50
N ASN A 172 -3.63 12.41 25.71
CA ASN A 172 -4.62 12.66 26.76
C ASN A 172 -4.50 14.07 27.37
N GLY A 173 -3.29 14.64 27.41
CA GLY A 173 -3.01 15.97 27.93
C GLY A 173 -3.20 17.09 26.90
N TYR A 174 -3.56 16.74 25.66
CA TYR A 174 -3.74 17.70 24.59
C TYR A 174 -4.97 18.60 24.83
N ASP A 175 -4.75 19.90 24.64
CA ASP A 175 -5.76 20.95 24.81
C ASP A 175 -6.23 21.44 23.45
N HIS A 176 -7.49 21.15 23.10
CA HIS A 176 -8.11 21.54 21.84
C HIS A 176 -8.09 23.06 21.58
N SER A 177 -7.98 23.90 22.61
CA SER A 177 -7.86 25.35 22.43
C SER A 177 -6.52 25.77 21.81
N LYS A 178 -5.51 24.89 21.82
CA LYS A 178 -4.15 25.16 21.31
C LYS A 178 -3.95 24.84 19.83
N GLY A 179 -5.00 24.49 19.09
CA GLY A 179 -4.93 24.29 17.64
C GLY A 179 -5.17 22.84 17.23
N LEU A 180 -4.28 22.23 16.44
CA LEU A 180 -4.36 20.83 16.01
C LEU A 180 -3.23 20.00 16.63
N TYR A 181 -3.54 18.79 17.08
CA TYR A 181 -2.54 17.82 17.50
C TYR A 181 -2.06 16.99 16.30
N CYS A 182 -0.75 16.84 16.14
CA CYS A 182 -0.15 16.06 15.05
C CYS A 182 0.92 15.10 15.60
N LEU A 183 0.88 13.82 15.20
CA LEU A 183 1.86 12.79 15.53
C LEU A 183 3.19 12.94 14.75
N GLN A 184 3.63 14.18 14.55
CA GLN A 184 4.76 14.57 13.70
C GLN A 184 4.66 14.04 12.24
N PRO A 185 5.43 14.59 11.29
CA PRO A 185 5.39 14.12 9.90
C PRO A 185 5.92 12.70 9.74
N LEU A 186 5.31 11.94 8.82
CA LEU A 186 5.84 10.69 8.28
C LEU A 186 6.47 10.96 6.91
N ILE A 187 7.63 10.37 6.63
CA ILE A 187 8.24 10.44 5.29
C ILE A 187 7.83 9.18 4.54
N LEU A 188 7.11 9.37 3.44
CA LEU A 188 6.55 8.30 2.63
C LEU A 188 7.16 8.31 1.24
N LYS A 189 7.33 7.12 0.68
CA LYS A 189 7.70 6.92 -0.71
C LYS A 189 6.62 6.06 -1.39
N PRO A 190 5.99 6.53 -2.47
CA PRO A 190 4.98 5.76 -3.17
C PRO A 190 5.51 4.41 -3.67
N LEU A 191 4.73 3.36 -3.50
CA LEU A 191 5.00 2.03 -4.04
C LEU A 191 4.03 1.62 -5.16
N ASP A 192 2.89 2.30 -5.25
CA ASP A 192 1.94 2.21 -6.35
C ASP A 192 1.69 3.58 -6.98
N ASN A 193 0.84 3.61 -8.01
CA ASN A 193 0.39 4.83 -8.67
C ASN A 193 -1.09 5.13 -8.40
N ILE A 194 -1.74 4.35 -7.52
CA ILE A 194 -3.14 4.52 -7.19
C ILE A 194 -3.21 5.59 -6.11
N GLN A 195 -3.95 6.67 -6.38
CA GLN A 195 -4.10 7.79 -5.46
C GLN A 195 -5.55 7.94 -5.04
N HIS A 196 -5.76 8.23 -3.77
CA HIS A 196 -7.07 8.64 -3.25
C HIS A 196 -7.02 10.11 -2.89
N LYS A 197 -8.09 10.83 -3.27
CA LYS A 197 -8.32 12.20 -2.83
C LYS A 197 -8.85 12.20 -1.41
N ILE A 198 -8.21 12.98 -0.55
CA ILE A 198 -8.66 13.25 0.81
C ILE A 198 -8.84 14.75 0.93
N SER A 199 -10.06 15.17 1.24
CA SER A 199 -10.38 16.56 1.51
C SER A 199 -10.29 16.82 3.01
N VAL A 200 -9.39 17.72 3.40
CA VAL A 200 -9.20 18.15 4.79
C VAL A 200 -9.42 19.65 4.82
N VAL A 201 -10.54 20.05 5.43
CA VAL A 201 -11.02 21.44 5.42
C VAL A 201 -11.29 21.90 3.96
N GLU A 202 -10.55 22.88 3.44
CA GLU A 202 -10.71 23.46 2.09
C GLU A 202 -9.68 22.91 1.08
N ASN A 203 -8.74 22.07 1.52
CA ASN A 203 -7.72 21.50 0.66
C ASN A 203 -8.04 20.05 0.33
N THR A 204 -7.82 19.67 -0.93
CA THR A 204 -7.86 18.28 -1.36
C THR A 204 -6.45 17.83 -1.67
N TYR A 205 -6.09 16.69 -1.10
CA TYR A 205 -4.77 16.09 -1.22
C TYR A 205 -4.86 14.73 -1.89
N ASP A 206 -3.94 14.45 -2.79
CA ASP A 206 -3.75 13.10 -3.33
C ASP A 206 -2.75 12.35 -2.46
N ILE A 207 -3.14 11.20 -1.94
CA ILE A 207 -2.25 10.26 -1.26
C ILE A 207 -2.28 8.91 -1.97
N PHE A 208 -1.09 8.34 -2.21
CA PHE A 208 -0.97 7.00 -2.76
C PHE A 208 -1.55 5.95 -1.82
N THR A 209 -2.19 4.91 -2.35
CA THR A 209 -2.78 3.86 -1.52
C THR A 209 -1.74 2.98 -0.85
N CYS A 210 -0.59 2.77 -1.51
CA CYS A 210 0.51 1.99 -0.95
C CYS A 210 1.79 2.83 -0.90
N ASN A 211 2.33 2.98 0.30
CA ASN A 211 3.55 3.76 0.53
C ASN A 211 4.55 2.96 1.36
N GLU A 212 5.81 3.05 0.99
CA GLU A 212 6.93 2.71 1.86
C GLU A 212 7.07 3.82 2.91
N VAL A 213 7.11 3.45 4.19
CA VAL A 213 7.44 4.38 5.27
C VAL A 213 8.96 4.51 5.30
N VAL A 214 9.52 5.64 4.90
CA VAL A 214 10.96 5.92 4.92
C VAL A 214 11.41 6.44 6.29
N ASP A 215 10.58 7.24 6.95
CA ASP A 215 10.78 7.67 8.33
C ASP A 215 9.46 7.68 9.12
N GLY A 216 9.55 7.43 10.43
CA GLY A 216 8.40 7.31 11.32
C GLY A 216 7.83 5.91 11.48
N GLN A 217 8.62 4.87 11.20
CA GLN A 217 8.26 3.47 11.40
C GLN A 217 7.66 3.17 12.78
N GLN A 218 8.30 3.64 13.86
CA GLN A 218 7.84 3.33 15.22
C GLN A 218 6.50 3.97 15.53
N ARG A 219 6.29 5.22 15.09
CA ARG A 219 5.01 5.94 15.23
C ARG A 219 3.91 5.25 14.43
N THR A 220 4.18 4.88 13.18
CA THR A 220 3.24 4.19 12.29
C THR A 220 2.82 2.83 12.88
N THR A 221 3.78 2.04 13.34
CA THR A 221 3.52 0.73 13.96
C THR A 221 2.73 0.89 15.26
N THR A 222 3.09 1.88 16.09
CA THR A 222 2.37 2.16 17.35
C THR A 222 0.93 2.57 17.10
N LEU A 223 0.71 3.46 16.11
CA LEU A 223 -0.63 3.91 15.74
C LEU A 223 -1.48 2.72 15.24
N TYR A 224 -0.91 1.85 14.41
CA TYR A 224 -1.56 0.61 13.97
C TYR A 224 -2.00 -0.25 15.16
N LEU A 225 -1.08 -0.52 16.10
CA LEU A 225 -1.35 -1.32 17.30
C LEU A 225 -2.47 -0.72 18.15
N LEU A 226 -2.41 0.60 18.37
CA LEU A 226 -3.41 1.32 19.16
C LEU A 226 -4.80 1.21 18.50
N LEU A 227 -4.91 1.49 17.21
CA LEU A 227 -6.19 1.43 16.49
C LEU A 227 -6.76 0.01 16.49
N LYS A 228 -5.94 -1.02 16.25
CA LYS A 228 -6.39 -2.42 16.32
C LYS A 228 -6.90 -2.79 17.72
N TYR A 229 -6.25 -2.31 18.78
CA TYR A 229 -6.71 -2.52 20.15
C TYR A 229 -8.02 -1.81 20.45
N LEU A 230 -8.15 -0.53 20.06
CA LEU A 230 -9.37 0.25 20.23
C LEU A 230 -10.56 -0.39 19.48
N HIS A 231 -10.30 -0.91 18.27
CA HIS A 231 -11.29 -1.65 17.50
C HIS A 231 -11.70 -2.94 18.20
N HIS A 232 -10.75 -3.70 18.74
CA HIS A 232 -11.05 -4.90 19.52
C HIS A 232 -11.88 -4.61 20.79
N LYS A 233 -11.69 -3.44 21.42
CA LYS A 233 -12.55 -2.97 22.53
C LYS A 233 -13.90 -2.39 22.07
N ASN A 234 -14.19 -2.44 20.77
CA ASN A 234 -15.38 -1.87 20.15
C ASN A 234 -15.55 -0.35 20.41
N TRP A 235 -14.45 0.37 20.60
CA TRP A 235 -14.47 1.84 20.78
C TRP A 235 -14.37 2.60 19.47
N ILE A 236 -13.91 1.94 18.40
CA ILE A 236 -13.87 2.47 17.05
C ILE A 236 -14.30 1.38 16.06
N ASP A 237 -14.81 1.81 14.90
CA ASP A 237 -15.20 0.94 13.80
C ASP A 237 -14.01 0.55 12.92
N SER A 238 -14.20 -0.45 12.06
CA SER A 238 -13.18 -0.95 11.15
C SER A 238 -12.74 0.10 10.11
N HIS A 239 -13.55 1.11 9.79
CA HIS A 239 -13.19 2.18 8.85
C HIS A 239 -12.14 3.16 9.37
N TYR A 240 -11.72 3.05 10.63
CA TYR A 240 -10.58 3.78 11.19
C TYR A 240 -9.26 3.03 11.01
N LEU A 241 -9.30 1.79 10.55
CA LEU A 241 -8.11 0.93 10.41
C LEU A 241 -7.40 1.17 9.09
N PHE A 242 -6.07 1.04 9.12
CA PHE A 242 -5.21 1.02 7.96
C PHE A 242 -4.33 -0.24 8.00
N GLU A 243 -3.67 -0.56 6.89
CA GLU A 243 -2.82 -1.74 6.77
C GLU A 243 -1.33 -1.42 6.94
N ILE A 244 -0.59 -2.33 7.57
CA ILE A 244 0.87 -2.26 7.70
C ILE A 244 1.50 -3.56 7.21
N ASP A 245 2.64 -3.48 6.51
CA ASP A 245 3.40 -4.64 6.06
C ASP A 245 4.90 -4.50 6.30
N PHE A 246 5.65 -5.61 6.31
CA PHE A 246 7.07 -5.64 6.67
C PHE A 246 7.88 -6.50 5.70
N GLN A 247 8.78 -5.89 4.93
CA GLN A 247 9.54 -6.60 3.89
C GLN A 247 10.53 -7.66 4.40
N THR A 248 11.12 -7.48 5.58
CA THR A 248 12.05 -8.47 6.17
C THR A 248 11.43 -9.31 7.29
N ARG A 249 10.19 -9.03 7.65
CA ARG A 249 9.50 -9.65 8.80
C ARG A 249 8.04 -9.92 8.48
N GLU A 250 7.81 -10.57 7.34
CA GLU A 250 6.46 -10.87 6.86
C GLU A 250 5.63 -11.59 7.93
N ARG A 251 6.24 -12.50 8.71
CA ARG A 251 5.58 -13.16 9.85
C ARG A 251 5.12 -12.19 10.95
N SER A 252 5.90 -11.15 11.23
CA SER A 252 5.42 -10.09 12.13
C SER A 252 4.23 -9.35 11.51
N GLY A 253 4.24 -9.12 10.20
CA GLY A 253 3.07 -8.59 9.47
C GLY A 253 1.84 -9.48 9.60
N ILE A 254 1.98 -10.78 9.33
CA ILE A 254 0.92 -11.80 9.47
C ILE A 254 0.39 -11.81 10.90
N PHE A 255 1.28 -11.90 11.90
CA PHE A 255 0.88 -11.88 13.31
C PHE A 255 0.07 -10.62 13.63
N LEU A 256 0.55 -9.45 13.23
CA LEU A 256 -0.12 -8.17 13.51
C LEU A 256 -1.51 -8.07 12.84
N LYS A 257 -1.66 -8.61 11.63
CA LYS A 257 -2.92 -8.59 10.87
C LYS A 257 -3.93 -9.57 11.43
N GLU A 258 -3.52 -10.82 11.60
CA GLU A 258 -4.40 -11.97 11.81
C GLU A 258 -4.49 -12.38 13.29
N ASN A 259 -3.37 -12.33 14.02
CA ASN A 259 -3.23 -12.98 15.32
C ASN A 259 -3.06 -12.01 16.50
N LEU A 260 -3.01 -10.70 16.25
CA LEU A 260 -2.79 -9.69 17.29
C LEU A 260 -3.87 -9.73 18.40
N HIS A 261 -5.07 -10.16 18.07
CA HIS A 261 -6.16 -10.31 19.03
C HIS A 261 -5.86 -11.34 20.13
N LEU A 262 -5.00 -12.33 19.86
CA LEU A 262 -4.64 -13.37 20.81
C LEU A 262 -3.90 -12.82 22.04
N ILE A 263 -3.29 -11.63 21.94
CA ILE A 263 -2.48 -11.07 23.03
C ILE A 263 -3.19 -9.99 23.86
N TYR A 264 -4.40 -9.56 23.47
CA TYR A 264 -5.07 -8.45 24.14
C TYR A 264 -5.57 -8.79 25.54
N ASP A 265 -5.91 -10.05 25.76
CA ASP A 265 -6.42 -10.54 27.04
C ASP A 265 -5.36 -11.35 27.82
N ILE A 266 -4.12 -11.38 27.32
CA ILE A 266 -3.02 -12.02 28.03
C ILE A 266 -2.62 -11.14 29.22
N SER A 267 -2.77 -11.69 30.43
CA SER A 267 -2.17 -11.09 31.61
C SER A 267 -0.67 -11.35 31.58
N ILE A 268 0.12 -10.36 31.14
CA ILE A 268 1.58 -10.47 31.08
C ILE A 268 2.15 -10.82 32.47
N SER A 269 1.52 -10.34 33.54
CA SER A 269 1.89 -10.67 34.93
C SER A 269 1.62 -12.11 35.32
N SER A 270 0.76 -12.84 34.59
CA SER A 270 0.49 -14.25 34.86
C SER A 270 1.39 -15.19 34.06
N ILE A 271 2.13 -14.70 33.06
CA ILE A 271 3.06 -15.54 32.29
C ILE A 271 4.21 -15.95 33.20
N THR A 272 4.29 -17.25 33.48
CA THR A 272 5.36 -17.83 34.30
C THR A 272 6.59 -18.19 33.46
N LYS A 273 7.76 -18.32 34.09
CA LYS A 273 8.97 -18.80 33.37
C LYS A 273 8.78 -20.24 32.89
N GLU A 274 8.04 -21.03 33.66
CA GLU A 274 7.71 -22.41 33.36
C GLU A 274 6.85 -22.53 32.10
N GLU A 275 5.82 -21.68 31.94
CA GLU A 275 5.03 -21.62 30.69
C GLU A 275 5.87 -21.26 29.47
N LEU A 276 6.84 -20.35 29.62
CA LEU A 276 7.73 -19.98 28.51
C LEU A 276 8.62 -21.15 28.06
N ILE A 277 9.03 -22.00 29.01
CA ILE A 277 9.83 -23.19 28.75
C ILE A 277 8.96 -24.30 28.14
N GLU A 278 7.76 -24.53 28.67
CA GLU A 278 6.83 -25.58 28.20
C GLU A 278 6.39 -25.33 26.74
N LYS A 279 6.16 -24.07 26.39
CA LYS A 279 5.80 -23.64 25.04
C LYS A 279 7.00 -23.53 24.09
N ASP A 280 8.19 -23.89 24.56
CA ASP A 280 9.46 -23.85 23.84
C ASP A 280 9.80 -22.47 23.26
N TYR A 281 9.33 -21.38 23.89
CA TYR A 281 9.55 -20.02 23.41
C TYR A 281 11.03 -19.58 23.43
N ASN A 282 11.91 -20.39 24.01
CA ASN A 282 13.36 -20.20 23.98
C ASN A 282 14.01 -20.78 22.72
N ASP A 283 13.35 -21.71 22.03
CA ASP A 283 13.77 -22.24 20.74
C ASP A 283 13.04 -21.49 19.62
N LEU A 284 13.67 -20.41 19.18
CA LEU A 284 13.12 -19.56 18.13
C LEU A 284 12.87 -20.32 16.83
N GLU A 285 13.65 -21.37 16.52
CA GLU A 285 13.52 -22.15 15.29
C GLU A 285 12.27 -23.04 15.34
N ASN A 286 12.00 -23.66 16.48
CA ASN A 286 10.81 -24.47 16.70
C ASN A 286 9.52 -23.63 16.85
N VAL A 287 9.59 -22.48 17.51
CA VAL A 287 8.47 -21.50 17.51
C VAL A 287 8.12 -21.07 16.09
N ASN A 288 9.13 -20.96 15.24
CA ASN A 288 8.99 -20.60 13.84
C ASN A 288 8.40 -21.71 12.95
N THR A 289 8.30 -22.96 13.41
CA THR A 289 7.65 -24.05 12.65
C THR A 289 6.20 -24.30 13.08
N LEU A 290 5.78 -23.74 14.22
CA LEU A 290 4.41 -23.86 14.76
C LEU A 290 3.37 -22.94 14.06
N TRP A 291 3.82 -22.06 13.17
CA TRP A 291 3.05 -21.01 12.50
C TRP A 291 3.36 -21.03 11.00
#